data_AF-A0A8C4KHD6-F1
#
_entry.id   AF-A0A8C4KHD6-F1
#
_cell.length_a   1.000
_cell.length_b   1.000
_cell.length_c   1.000
_cell.angle_alpha   90.00
_cell.angle_beta   90.00
_cell.angle_gamma   90.00
#
_symmetry.space_group_name_H-M   'P 1'
#
loop_
_entity.id
_entity.type
_entity.pdbx_description
1 polymer ?
#
loop_
_entity_poly.entity_id
_entity_poly.type
_entity_poly.pdbx_seq_one_letter_code
_entity_poly.pdbx_strand_id
1 'polypeptide(L)'
;MCTSDRLLTPPKCQETSACPRDLMANRDLKLAESSTRQQPTLQRKQNSLPLSVVQLTILLSVSHWTGPYQLGCIFNHGDHIVAVNDLHPKNMEEVSLFISRSTRKEVKLTICRIPDSDIFHVKGCSCS
;
A
#
# COMPACT_ATOMS: atom_id res chain seq x y z
N MET A 1 18.41 -2.86 41.69
CA MET A 1 19.67 -3.12 40.96
C MET A 1 19.35 -4.19 39.93
N CYS A 2 19.30 -3.83 38.63
CA CYS A 2 20.30 -4.20 37.58
C CYS A 2 20.13 -5.67 37.08
N THR A 3 20.32 -6.14 35.84
CA THR A 3 20.59 -5.65 34.44
C THR A 3 20.58 -6.92 33.53
N SER A 4 20.38 -6.98 32.20
CA SER A 4 20.01 -6.02 31.14
C SER A 4 19.40 -6.77 29.91
N ASP A 5 19.35 -6.12 28.75
CA ASP A 5 18.99 -6.56 27.38
C ASP A 5 19.62 -7.88 26.87
N ARG A 6 19.03 -8.51 25.82
CA ARG A 6 19.58 -8.47 24.43
C ARG A 6 18.79 -9.28 23.37
N LEU A 7 18.60 -8.64 22.21
CA LEU A 7 18.17 -9.08 20.87
C LEU A 7 18.08 -10.60 20.54
N LEU A 8 16.99 -10.97 19.86
CA LEU A 8 16.92 -12.14 18.98
C LEU A 8 17.48 -11.82 17.58
N THR A 9 18.50 -12.56 17.15
CA THR A 9 19.08 -12.50 15.80
C THR A 9 18.43 -13.52 14.85
N PRO A 10 18.33 -13.25 13.54
CA PRO A 10 17.78 -14.21 12.57
C PRO A 10 18.72 -15.42 12.36
N PRO A 11 18.18 -16.62 12.06
CA PRO A 11 18.99 -17.80 11.78
C PRO A 11 19.76 -17.67 10.46
N LYS A 12 20.98 -18.20 10.48
CA LYS A 12 22.00 -18.07 9.45
C LYS A 12 21.86 -19.21 8.43
N CYS A 13 21.89 -18.92 7.14
CA CYS A 13 22.02 -19.97 6.13
C CYS A 13 23.35 -20.71 6.34
N GLN A 14 23.33 -22.04 6.29
CA GLN A 14 24.54 -22.86 6.18
C GLN A 14 24.42 -23.80 4.98
N GLU A 15 25.53 -23.87 4.26
CA GLU A 15 25.72 -24.57 3.01
C GLU A 15 26.42 -25.91 3.31
N THR A 16 25.99 -27.00 2.68
CA THR A 16 26.70 -28.29 2.77
C THR A 16 26.68 -28.98 1.41
N SER A 17 27.87 -29.34 0.96
CA SER A 17 28.25 -29.68 -0.40
C SER A 17 28.26 -31.18 -0.71
N ALA A 18 27.90 -31.58 -1.93
CA ALA A 18 28.54 -32.69 -2.66
C ALA A 18 28.10 -32.74 -4.15
N CYS A 19 29.04 -32.88 -5.07
CA CYS A 19 28.86 -33.15 -6.51
C CYS A 19 30.06 -34.01 -7.00
N PRO A 20 30.02 -34.62 -8.20
CA PRO A 20 28.96 -35.47 -8.79
C PRO A 20 29.55 -36.81 -9.34
N ARG A 21 28.73 -37.71 -9.89
CA ARG A 21 29.02 -38.44 -11.16
C ARG A 21 27.88 -39.34 -11.68
N ASP A 22 27.61 -39.16 -12.98
CA ASP A 22 27.21 -40.12 -14.01
C ASP A 22 26.07 -41.14 -13.80
N LEU A 23 24.92 -40.87 -14.43
CA LEU A 23 24.37 -41.78 -15.45
C LEU A 23 23.60 -41.00 -16.53
N MET A 24 24.07 -41.03 -17.77
CA MET A 24 23.32 -40.51 -18.92
C MET A 24 22.30 -41.55 -19.39
N ALA A 25 21.04 -41.15 -19.52
CA ALA A 25 20.04 -41.84 -20.33
C ALA A 25 19.15 -40.81 -21.07
N ASN A 26 19.08 -40.96 -22.38
CA ASN A 26 18.51 -40.00 -23.33
C ASN A 26 17.00 -40.26 -23.56
N ARG A 27 16.15 -39.21 -23.56
CA ARG A 27 15.21 -38.89 -24.66
C ARG A 27 14.28 -37.69 -24.40
N ASP A 28 14.43 -36.69 -25.25
CA ASP A 28 13.41 -35.81 -25.82
C ASP A 28 12.16 -35.45 -24.98
N LEU A 29 12.28 -34.41 -24.14
CA LEU A 29 11.14 -33.57 -23.76
C LEU A 29 11.38 -32.13 -24.21
N LYS A 30 10.79 -31.81 -25.36
CA LYS A 30 10.74 -30.49 -26.01
C LYS A 30 10.22 -29.43 -25.03
N LEU A 31 11.12 -28.61 -24.50
CA LEU A 31 10.77 -27.40 -23.75
C LEU A 31 10.09 -26.41 -24.72
N ALA A 32 8.76 -26.36 -24.66
CA ALA A 32 7.98 -25.42 -25.44
C ALA A 32 8.05 -24.03 -24.80
N GLU A 33 8.97 -23.20 -25.29
CA GLU A 33 8.90 -21.76 -25.07
C GLU A 33 7.53 -21.24 -25.53
N SER A 34 6.74 -20.73 -24.59
CA SER A 34 5.56 -19.93 -24.91
C SER A 34 5.47 -18.79 -23.90
N SER A 35 6.33 -17.79 -24.12
CA SER A 35 6.14 -16.46 -23.54
C SER A 35 4.81 -15.90 -24.04
N THR A 36 3.85 -15.68 -23.13
CA THR A 36 2.69 -14.85 -23.44
C THR A 36 2.19 -14.18 -22.17
N ARG A 37 2.74 -12.99 -21.87
CA ARG A 37 2.05 -12.03 -20.98
C ARG A 37 0.77 -11.60 -21.68
N GLN A 38 -0.35 -12.22 -21.34
CA GLN A 38 -1.66 -11.84 -21.86
C GLN A 38 -2.05 -10.47 -21.30
N GLN A 39 -1.75 -9.40 -22.03
CA GLN A 39 -2.40 -8.10 -21.80
C GLN A 39 -3.80 -8.14 -22.42
N PRO A 40 -4.84 -7.59 -21.78
CA PRO A 40 -6.18 -7.53 -22.37
C PRO A 40 -6.22 -6.57 -23.56
N THR A 41 -6.24 -7.09 -24.79
CA THR A 41 -6.48 -6.30 -26.01
C THR A 41 -7.97 -6.02 -26.18
N LEU A 42 -8.40 -4.83 -25.78
CA LEU A 42 -9.80 -4.42 -25.85
C LEU A 42 -10.19 -4.03 -27.29
N GLN A 43 -10.64 -5.01 -28.07
CA GLN A 43 -11.10 -4.81 -29.45
C GLN A 43 -12.42 -4.02 -29.50
N ARG A 44 -12.37 -2.81 -30.09
CA ARG A 44 -13.50 -1.89 -30.17
C ARG A 44 -14.47 -2.30 -31.30
N LYS A 45 -15.51 -3.05 -30.96
CA LYS A 45 -16.65 -3.27 -31.87
C LYS A 45 -17.39 -1.94 -32.09
N GLN A 46 -17.73 -1.62 -33.35
CA GLN A 46 -18.38 -0.35 -33.70
C GLN A 46 -19.85 -0.33 -33.27
N ASN A 47 -20.09 -0.05 -31.99
CA ASN A 47 -21.38 0.39 -31.45
C ASN A 47 -21.08 1.57 -30.51
N SER A 48 -21.52 2.77 -30.88
CA SER A 48 -21.15 4.01 -30.20
C SER A 48 -21.95 4.23 -28.91
N LEU A 49 -21.39 3.75 -27.79
CA LEU A 49 -21.60 4.41 -26.50
C LEU A 49 -20.45 5.40 -26.28
N PRO A 50 -20.71 6.62 -25.76
CA PRO A 50 -19.64 7.52 -25.39
C PRO A 50 -18.80 6.84 -24.31
N LEU A 51 -17.49 6.78 -24.52
CA LEU A 51 -16.54 6.45 -23.46
C LEU A 51 -16.68 7.56 -22.42
N SER A 52 -17.40 7.28 -21.32
CA SER A 52 -17.47 8.19 -20.20
C SER A 52 -16.04 8.40 -19.71
N VAL A 53 -15.53 9.62 -19.88
CA VAL A 53 -14.25 10.02 -19.28
C VAL A 53 -14.49 10.06 -17.78
N VAL A 54 -14.25 8.93 -17.12
CA VAL A 54 -14.21 8.87 -15.67
C VAL A 54 -12.99 9.70 -15.29
N GLN A 55 -13.24 10.88 -14.72
CA GLN A 55 -12.18 11.61 -14.04
C GLN A 55 -11.75 10.74 -12.86
N LEU A 56 -10.64 10.02 -13.04
CA LEU A 56 -9.91 9.37 -11.97
C LEU A 56 -9.25 10.45 -11.11
N THR A 57 -10.06 11.19 -10.36
CA THR A 57 -9.59 12.00 -9.24
C THR A 57 -8.84 11.04 -8.32
N ILE A 58 -7.54 11.26 -8.14
CA ILE A 58 -6.70 10.42 -7.29
C ILE A 58 -7.29 10.51 -5.88
N LEU A 59 -7.90 9.41 -5.45
CA LEU A 59 -8.69 9.37 -4.23
C LEU A 59 -7.74 9.10 -3.07
N LEU A 60 -7.28 10.17 -2.42
CA LEU A 60 -6.25 10.18 -1.38
C LEU A 60 -6.79 9.53 -0.09
N SER A 61 -6.88 8.20 -0.12
CA SER A 61 -7.62 7.40 0.85
C SER A 61 -6.71 6.89 1.96
N VAL A 62 -7.15 7.01 3.21
CA VAL A 62 -6.43 6.47 4.37
C VAL A 62 -6.64 4.94 4.42
N SER A 63 -5.54 4.22 4.28
CA SER A 63 -5.50 2.74 4.32
C SER A 63 -5.01 2.17 5.65
N HIS A 64 -4.37 3.00 6.48
CA HIS A 64 -3.86 2.63 7.81
C HIS A 64 -3.67 3.88 8.66
N TRP A 65 -3.71 3.71 9.99
CA TRP A 65 -3.36 4.74 10.96
C TRP A 65 -2.52 4.12 12.08
N THR A 66 -1.34 4.67 12.32
CA THR A 66 -0.41 4.27 13.38
C THR A 66 -0.08 5.46 14.27
N GLY A 67 -1.11 6.24 14.61
CA GLY A 67 -0.98 7.45 15.39
C GLY A 67 -0.52 7.23 16.85
N PRO A 68 0.07 8.27 17.47
CA PRO A 68 0.34 8.27 18.91
C PRO A 68 -0.98 8.27 19.70
N TYR A 69 -0.99 7.61 20.86
CA TYR A 69 -2.18 7.41 21.70
C TYR A 69 -2.91 8.71 22.04
N GLN A 70 -2.17 9.81 22.22
CA GLN A 70 -2.70 11.13 22.56
C GLN A 70 -3.60 11.74 21.47
N LEU A 71 -3.45 11.33 20.20
CA LEU A 71 -4.34 11.75 19.11
C LEU A 71 -5.57 10.86 18.97
N GLY A 72 -5.52 9.63 19.50
CA GLY A 72 -6.63 8.69 19.45
C GLY A 72 -6.97 8.16 18.04
N CYS A 73 -8.17 7.60 17.91
CA CYS A 73 -8.67 6.89 16.74
C CYS A 73 -9.45 7.87 15.84
N ILE A 74 -8.73 8.64 15.02
CA ILE A 74 -9.29 9.79 14.27
C ILE A 74 -9.68 9.50 12.81
N PHE A 75 -9.13 8.43 12.23
CA PHE A 75 -9.39 8.04 10.84
C PHE A 75 -10.20 6.76 10.77
N ASN A 76 -11.04 6.68 9.74
CA ASN A 76 -11.81 5.50 9.38
C ASN A 76 -11.28 4.86 8.09
N HIS A 77 -11.62 3.60 7.86
CA HIS A 77 -11.24 2.88 6.66
C HIS A 77 -11.88 3.51 5.42
N GLY A 78 -11.03 3.97 4.49
CA GLY A 78 -11.49 4.66 3.29
C GLY A 78 -11.75 6.15 3.47
N ASP A 79 -11.31 6.77 4.57
CA ASP A 79 -11.34 8.24 4.71
C ASP A 79 -10.59 8.92 3.57
N HIS A 80 -11.22 9.86 2.87
CA HIS A 80 -10.61 10.58 1.75
C HIS A 80 -10.12 11.96 2.18
N ILE A 81 -8.82 12.22 2.08
CA ILE A 81 -8.23 13.54 2.34
C ILE A 81 -8.55 14.44 1.16
N VAL A 82 -9.45 15.40 1.35
CA VAL A 82 -9.87 16.36 0.31
C VAL A 82 -9.13 17.71 0.40
N ALA A 83 -8.60 18.07 1.58
CA ALA A 83 -7.73 19.24 1.73
C ALA A 83 -6.72 19.09 2.89
N VAL A 84 -5.57 19.75 2.73
CA VAL A 84 -4.50 19.90 3.74
C VAL A 84 -4.30 21.40 3.95
N ASN A 85 -4.58 21.90 5.15
CA ASN A 85 -4.52 23.34 5.48
C ASN A 85 -5.31 24.22 4.48
N ASP A 86 -6.52 23.77 4.09
CA ASP A 86 -7.41 24.39 3.10
C ASP A 86 -6.92 24.34 1.63
N LEU A 87 -5.72 23.82 1.38
CA LEU A 87 -5.22 23.52 0.04
C LEU A 87 -5.73 22.15 -0.43
N HIS A 88 -6.15 22.06 -1.69
CA HIS A 88 -6.71 20.83 -2.26
C HIS A 88 -5.64 20.07 -3.06
N PRO A 89 -5.01 19.01 -2.50
CA PRO A 89 -3.98 18.24 -3.20
C PRO A 89 -4.58 17.36 -4.31
N LYS A 90 -3.86 17.24 -5.41
CA LYS A 90 -4.24 16.40 -6.57
C LYS A 90 -3.63 15.00 -6.53
N ASN A 91 -2.59 14.80 -5.73
CA ASN A 91 -1.80 13.57 -5.64
C ASN A 91 -1.06 13.47 -4.30
N MET A 92 -0.36 12.35 -4.06
CA MET A 92 0.36 12.10 -2.80
C MET A 92 1.58 13.01 -2.64
N GLU A 93 2.18 13.45 -3.74
CA GLU A 93 3.33 14.36 -3.77
C GLU A 93 2.95 15.74 -3.22
N GLU A 94 1.79 16.27 -3.63
CA GLU A 94 1.23 17.52 -3.11
C GLU A 94 0.84 17.40 -1.63
N VAL A 95 0.24 16.28 -1.20
CA VAL A 95 -0.01 16.02 0.24
C VAL A 95 1.29 16.09 1.05
N SER A 96 2.31 15.36 0.61
CA SER A 96 3.62 15.32 1.26
C SER A 96 4.28 16.72 1.30
N LEU A 97 4.19 17.47 0.20
CA LEU A 97 4.70 18.85 0.11
C LEU A 97 3.97 19.81 1.07
N PHE A 98 2.63 19.75 1.12
CA PHE A 98 1.82 20.65 1.96
C PHE A 98 2.01 20.36 3.45
N ILE A 99 2.21 19.10 3.84
CA ILE A 99 2.55 18.72 5.21
C ILE A 99 3.97 19.16 5.55
N SER A 100 4.96 18.74 4.75
CA SER A 100 6.40 18.97 5.04
C SER A 100 6.83 20.44 5.02
N ARG A 101 6.14 21.30 4.26
CA ARG A 101 6.41 22.75 4.22
C ARG A 101 5.44 23.60 5.06
N SER A 102 4.56 22.96 5.84
CA SER A 102 3.67 23.68 6.77
C SER A 102 4.48 24.37 7.85
N THR A 103 4.32 25.70 7.99
CA THR A 103 4.86 26.49 9.11
C THR A 103 3.94 26.49 10.34
N ARG A 104 2.76 25.86 10.24
CA ARG A 104 1.81 25.70 11.34
C ARG A 104 2.29 24.61 12.30
N LYS A 105 2.07 24.80 13.60
CA LYS A 105 2.34 23.79 14.63
C LYS A 105 1.48 22.52 14.47
N GLU A 106 0.31 22.67 13.84
CA GLU A 106 -0.66 21.61 13.58
C GLU A 106 -1.13 21.70 12.13
N VAL A 107 -1.42 20.55 11.52
CA VAL A 107 -1.94 20.45 10.15
C VAL A 107 -3.42 20.12 10.22
N LYS A 108 -4.26 20.98 9.62
CA LYS A 108 -5.70 20.73 9.49
C LYS A 108 -5.96 19.87 8.26
N LEU A 109 -6.44 18.64 8.45
CA LEU A 109 -6.92 17.79 7.37
C LEU A 109 -8.44 17.96 7.23
N THR A 110 -8.92 18.07 6.00
CA THR A 110 -10.35 18.00 5.67
C THR A 110 -10.60 16.65 5.04
N ILE A 111 -11.57 15.91 5.58
CA ILE A 111 -11.80 14.50 5.26
C ILE A 111 -13.24 14.32 4.77
N CYS A 112 -13.42 13.59 3.67
CA CYS A 112 -14.71 13.02 3.31
C CYS A 112 -14.81 11.61 3.91
N ARG A 113 -15.73 11.45 4.86
CA ARG A 113 -15.98 10.23 5.66
C ARG A 113 -17.05 9.40 4.96
N ILE A 114 -16.80 8.12 4.72
CA ILE A 114 -17.84 7.19 4.28
C ILE A 114 -18.73 6.86 5.49
N PRO A 115 -20.08 6.91 5.39
CA PRO A 115 -20.97 6.51 6.47
C PRO A 115 -20.70 5.08 6.95
N ASP A 116 -20.87 4.83 8.25
CA ASP A 116 -20.74 3.52 8.90
C ASP A 116 -19.40 2.79 8.63
N SER A 117 -18.34 3.53 8.30
CA SER A 117 -16.99 3.00 8.07
C SER A 117 -16.26 2.63 9.36
N ASP A 118 -15.57 1.49 9.36
CA ASP A 118 -14.77 1.01 10.50
C ASP A 118 -13.68 2.01 10.91
N ILE A 119 -13.43 2.15 12.21
CA ILE A 119 -12.44 3.08 12.76
C ILE A 119 -11.05 2.40 12.79
N PHE A 120 -9.99 3.12 12.41
CA PHE A 120 -8.63 2.65 12.66
C PHE A 120 -8.23 2.86 14.11
N HIS A 121 -8.36 1.80 14.91
CA HIS A 121 -8.04 1.79 16.33
C HIS A 121 -6.53 1.90 16.59
N VAL A 122 -6.13 2.88 17.40
CA VAL A 122 -4.77 2.95 17.96
C VAL A 122 -4.62 1.86 19.03
N LYS A 123 -3.47 1.18 19.05
CA LYS A 123 -3.22 0.06 19.98
C LYS A 123 -3.43 0.50 21.45
N GLY A 124 -4.35 -0.17 22.13
CA GLY A 124 -4.69 0.09 23.53
C GLY A 124 -5.78 1.16 23.75
N CYS A 125 -6.43 1.66 22.69
CA CYS A 125 -7.59 2.55 22.85
C CYS A 125 -8.75 1.86 23.59
N SER A 126 -9.56 2.63 24.31
CA SER A 126 -10.80 2.18 24.96
C SER A 126 -12.04 2.40 24.09
N CYS A 127 -11.88 2.64 22.79
CA CYS A 127 -13.00 2.72 21.85
C CYS A 127 -13.66 1.34 21.74
N SER A 128 -15.00 1.33 21.67
CA SER A 128 -15.83 0.14 21.55
C SER A 128 -16.02 -0.27 20.10
#